data_AF-D5P6M3-F1
#
_entry.id   AF-D5P6M3-F1
#
_cell.length_a   1.000
_cell.length_b   1.000
_cell.length_c   1.000
_cell.angle_alpha   90.00
_cell.angle_beta   90.00
_cell.angle_gamma   90.00
#
_symmetry.space_group_name_H-M   'P 1'
#
loop_
_entity.id
_entity.type
_entity.pdbx_description
1 polymer ?
#
loop_
_entity_poly.entity_id
_entity_poly.type
_entity_poly.pdbx_seq_one_letter_code
_entity_poly.pdbx_strand_id
1 'polypeptide(L)' 'MVTPDERNEVAEPPVRLKARQRKAKNPFATQLHSGTLARLEWIKARGYAITDTVDEAINTYLDNAGIPRPDHNDRMPS' A
#
# COMPACT_ATOMS: atom_id res chain seq x y z
N MET A 1 16.37 34.16 -30.73
CA MET A 1 16.11 32.77 -31.16
C MET A 1 16.07 31.90 -29.92
N VAL A 2 15.16 30.93 -29.93
CA VAL A 2 14.49 30.20 -28.83
C VAL A 2 15.41 29.59 -27.76
N THR A 3 15.06 29.82 -26.49
CA THR A 3 14.98 28.83 -25.37
C THR A 3 13.98 29.42 -24.34
N PRO A 4 13.18 28.61 -23.62
CA PRO A 4 13.61 27.40 -22.92
C PRO A 4 12.73 26.16 -23.11
N ASP A 5 13.39 25.01 -23.06
CA ASP A 5 12.80 23.69 -22.86
C ASP A 5 12.31 23.63 -21.40
N GLU A 6 11.03 23.94 -21.19
CA GLU A 6 10.29 23.61 -19.97
C GLU A 6 10.23 22.08 -19.87
N ARG A 7 11.31 21.49 -19.36
CA ARG A 7 11.24 20.16 -18.76
C ARG A 7 10.27 20.27 -17.59
N ASN A 8 9.03 19.92 -17.89
CA ASN A 8 7.93 19.75 -16.98
C ASN A 8 8.40 18.80 -15.87
N GLU A 9 8.95 19.37 -14.81
CA GLU A 9 9.27 18.71 -13.56
C GLU A 9 7.92 18.42 -12.92
N VAL A 10 7.25 17.39 -13.42
CA VAL A 10 6.02 16.85 -12.83
C VAL A 10 6.45 16.35 -11.47
N ALA A 11 6.38 17.23 -10.46
CA ALA A 11 6.64 16.89 -9.08
C ALA A 11 5.81 15.64 -8.77
N GLU A 12 6.49 14.52 -8.46
CA GLU A 12 5.80 13.28 -8.15
C GLU A 12 4.75 13.59 -7.08
N PRO A 13 3.46 13.27 -7.32
CA PRO A 13 2.42 13.62 -6.37
C PRO A 13 2.78 13.03 -5.01
N PRO A 14 2.57 13.78 -3.90
CA PRO A 14 3.01 13.34 -2.59
C PRO A 14 2.34 12.01 -2.25
N VAL A 15 3.15 10.96 -2.15
CA VAL A 15 2.70 9.61 -1.82
C VAL A 15 2.27 9.59 -0.36
N ARG A 16 0.97 9.47 -0.11
CA ARG A 16 0.38 9.41 1.25
C ARG A 16 0.33 7.98 1.77
N LEU A 17 1.49 7.35 1.93
CA LEU A 17 1.60 6.03 2.57
C LEU A 17 2.12 6.18 4.00
N LYS A 18 1.59 5.36 4.91
CA LYS A 18 2.04 5.33 6.31
C LYS A 18 3.47 4.81 6.41
N ALA A 19 4.19 5.32 7.40
CA ALA A 19 5.50 4.82 7.76
C ALA A 19 5.41 3.37 8.28
N ARG A 20 6.52 2.63 8.15
CA ARG A 20 6.62 1.22 8.56
C ARG A 20 6.22 1.02 10.03
N GLN A 21 5.32 0.07 10.27
CA GLN A 21 4.87 -0.36 11.59
C GLN A 21 5.65 -1.62 12.01
N ARG A 22 6.08 -1.68 13.28
CA ARG A 22 6.75 -2.86 13.85
C ARG A 22 5.72 -3.64 14.68
N LYS A 23 4.86 -4.42 14.03
CA LYS A 23 3.94 -5.37 14.68
C LYS A 23 4.18 -6.77 14.11
N ALA A 24 4.02 -7.81 14.94
CA ALA A 24 4.05 -9.18 14.45
C ALA A 24 2.90 -9.41 13.47
N LYS A 25 3.19 -10.04 12.33
CA LYS A 25 2.24 -10.34 11.25
C LYS A 25 2.45 -11.76 10.76
N ASN A 26 1.36 -12.44 10.43
CA ASN A 26 1.41 -13.78 9.85
C ASN A 26 1.65 -13.70 8.33
N PRO A 27 2.34 -14.69 7.73
CA PRO A 27 2.55 -14.71 6.29
C PRO A 27 1.20 -14.86 5.56
N PHE A 28 1.02 -14.09 4.49
CA PHE A 28 -0.11 -14.16 3.58
C PHE A 28 0.42 -14.26 2.15
N ALA A 29 0.07 -15.34 1.45
CA ALA A 29 0.52 -15.60 0.08
C ALA A 29 -0.69 -15.59 -0.87
N THR A 30 -0.63 -14.78 -1.91
CA THR A 30 -1.61 -14.72 -2.99
C THR A 30 -0.93 -14.32 -4.29
N GLN A 31 -1.63 -14.45 -5.43
CA GLN A 31 -1.13 -14.04 -6.74
C GLN A 31 -1.56 -12.61 -7.07
N LEU A 32 -0.66 -11.83 -7.66
CA LEU A 32 -0.91 -10.45 -8.09
C LEU A 32 -0.52 -10.27 -9.56
N HIS A 33 -1.21 -9.37 -10.25
CA HIS A 33 -0.81 -8.94 -11.59
C HIS A 33 0.56 -8.27 -11.59
N SER A 34 1.31 -8.41 -12.70
CA SER A 34 2.63 -7.81 -12.88
C SER A 34 2.64 -6.29 -12.67
N GLY A 35 1.60 -5.58 -13.14
CA GLY A 35 1.46 -4.14 -12.91
C GLY A 35 1.32 -3.78 -11.43
N THR A 36 0.62 -4.59 -10.64
CA THR A 36 0.50 -4.39 -9.19
C THR A 36 1.84 -4.65 -8.49
N LEU A 37 2.55 -5.70 -8.89
CA LEU A 37 3.90 -5.99 -8.35
C LEU A 37 4.87 -4.84 -8.63
N ALA A 38 4.85 -4.27 -9.84
CA ALA A 38 5.69 -3.13 -10.19
C ALA A 38 5.43 -1.92 -9.28
N ARG A 39 4.16 -1.64 -8.95
CA ARG A 39 3.79 -0.55 -8.02
C ARG A 39 4.29 -0.82 -6.60
N LEU A 40 4.21 -2.07 -6.13
CA LEU A 40 4.71 -2.46 -4.81
C LEU A 40 6.23 -2.33 -4.70
N GLU A 41 6.97 -2.73 -5.74
CA GLU A 41 8.43 -2.54 -5.75
C GLU A 41 8.82 -1.05 -5.84
N TRP A 42 8.05 -0.22 -6.56
CA TRP A 42 8.30 1.23 -6.64
C TRP A 42 8.17 1.95 -5.29
N ILE A 43 7.17 1.58 -4.46
CA ILE A 43 7.01 2.15 -3.11
C ILE A 43 8.06 1.59 -2.15
N LYS A 44 8.44 0.32 -2.29
CA LYS A 44 9.49 -0.30 -1.47
C LYS A 44 10.83 0.39 -1.66
N ALA A 45 11.17 0.74 -2.90
CA ALA A 45 12.39 1.52 -3.20
C ALA A 45 12.42 2.90 -2.53
N ARG A 46 11.26 3.42 -2.11
CA ARG A 46 11.11 4.71 -1.39
C ARG A 46 11.00 4.53 0.13
N GLY A 47 11.29 3.34 0.66
CA GLY A 47 11.31 3.05 2.09
C GLY A 47 9.97 2.64 2.69
N TYR A 48 8.92 2.50 1.87
CA TYR A 48 7.63 2.00 2.35
C TYR A 48 7.67 0.49 2.56
N ALA A 49 6.95 0.01 3.58
CA ALA A 49 6.83 -1.41 3.84
C ALA A 49 5.64 -2.00 3.05
N ILE A 50 5.94 -2.94 2.14
CA ILE A 50 4.90 -3.65 1.37
C ILE A 50 3.91 -4.33 2.33
N THR A 51 4.40 -4.99 3.37
CA THR A 51 3.56 -5.69 4.34
C THR A 51 2.59 -4.76 5.08
N ASP A 52 2.96 -3.51 5.33
CA ASP A 52 2.06 -2.54 5.96
C ASP A 52 1.06 -1.99 4.94
N THR A 53 1.53 -1.71 3.73
CA THR A 53 0.69 -1.22 2.63
C THR A 53 -0.39 -2.23 2.26
N VAL A 54 -0.03 -3.50 2.12
CA VAL A 54 -0.95 -4.58 1.74
C VAL A 54 -1.97 -4.84 2.85
N ASP A 55 -1.51 -4.88 4.11
CA ASP A 55 -2.38 -5.06 5.28
C ASP A 55 -3.40 -3.93 5.42
N GLU A 56 -2.97 -2.67 5.28
CA GLU A 56 -3.87 -1.52 5.28
C GLU A 56 -4.85 -1.56 4.11
N ALA A 57 -4.37 -1.79 2.88
CA ALA A 57 -5.21 -1.82 1.69
C ALA A 57 -6.28 -2.92 1.75
N ILE A 58 -5.92 -4.12 2.23
CA ILE A 58 -6.87 -5.22 2.43
C ILE A 58 -7.92 -4.83 3.47
N ASN A 59 -7.49 -4.31 4.62
CA ASN A 59 -8.43 -3.91 5.68
C ASN A 59 -9.37 -2.79 5.22
N THR A 60 -8.88 -1.77 4.50
CA THR A 60 -9.73 -0.72 3.93
C THR A 60 -10.73 -1.29 2.91
N TYR A 61 -10.31 -2.23 2.07
CA TYR A 61 -11.20 -2.91 1.14
C TYR A 61 -12.31 -3.68 1.88
N LEU A 62 -11.96 -4.42 2.94
CA LEU A 62 -12.90 -5.18 3.76
C LEU A 62 -13.87 -4.27 4.53
N ASP A 63 -13.40 -3.17 5.11
CA ASP A 63 -14.23 -2.17 5.78
C ASP A 63 -15.28 -1.58 4.83
N ASN A 64 -14.85 -1.20 3.62
CA ASN A 64 -15.74 -0.66 2.60
C ASN A 64 -16.76 -1.69 2.10
N ALA A 65 -16.44 -2.98 2.20
CA ALA A 65 -17.36 -4.09 1.92
C ALA A 65 -18.28 -4.43 3.11
N GLY A 66 -18.18 -3.73 4.24
CA GLY A 66 -18.97 -3.98 5.45
C GLY A 66 -18.58 -5.25 6.19
N ILE A 67 -17.41 -5.82 5.90
CA ILE A 67 -16.92 -7.00 6.60
C ILE A 67 -16.52 -6.60 8.03
N PRO A 68 -17.05 -7.26 9.06
CA PRO A 68 -16.77 -6.89 10.44
C PRO A 68 -15.30 -7.11 10.79
N ARG A 69 -14.81 -6.31 11.74
CA ARG A 69 -13.48 -6.50 12.33
C ARG A 69 -13.49 -7.67 13.32
N PRO A 70 -12.37 -8.39 13.46
CA PRO A 70 -12.24 -9.41 14.49
C PRO A 70 -12.26 -8.78 15.88
N ASP A 71 -12.60 -9.59 16.88
CA ASP A 71 -12.52 -9.22 18.29
C ASP A 71 -11.07 -9.11 18.80
N HIS A 72 -10.91 -8.88 20.11
CA HIS A 72 -9.60 -8.74 20.75
C HIS A 72 -8.75 -10.04 20.73
N ASN A 73 -9.36 -11.17 20.40
CA ASN A 73 -8.72 -12.49 20.28
C ASN A 73 -8.56 -12.91 18.81
N ASP A 74 -8.62 -11.97 17.87
CA ASP A 74 -8.54 -12.20 16.42
C ASP A 74 -9.64 -13.13 15.87
N ARG A 75 -10.82 -13.21 16.53
CA ARG A 75 -11.95 -14.03 16.07
C ARG A 75 -12.96 -13.19 15.32
N MET A 76 -13.36 -13.67 14.14
CA MET A 76 -14.47 -13.09 13.39
C MET A 76 -15.81 -13.36 14.10
N PRO A 77 -16.79 -12.43 14.03
CA PRO A 77 -18.14 -12.71 14.51
C PRO A 77 -18.80 -13.80 13.66
N SER A 78 -19.58 -14.66 14.33
CA SER A 78 -20.36 -15.75 13.71
C SER A 78 -21.78 -15.32 13.37
#